data_AF-A0A381IA08-F1
#
_entry.id   AF-A0A381IA08-F1
#
_cell.length_a   1.000
_cell.length_b   1.000
_cell.length_c   1.000
_cell.angle_alpha   90.00
_cell.angle_beta   90.00
_cell.angle_gamma   90.00
#
_symmetry.space_group_name_H-M   'P 1'
#
loop_
_entity.id
_entity.type
_entity.pdbx_description
1 polymer ?
#
loop_
_entity_poly.entity_id
_entity_poly.type
_entity_poly.pdbx_seq_one_letter_code
_entity_poly.pdbx_strand_id
1 'polypeptide(L)'
;MLQIIPDDIDFIFGHPMAGREKKGIDFASEQVFNGANYIITPTGRNNIKNLELVENLILEIGFKRVKKLTSQKHDEIIAFTSQLPHVMAVALINSDEEGRDTGKFIGDSYRDLTRIANMNEDLWSELFLGNRDNLLKVIENFESEVNLVKEAIFNNDKNKLIEYFKKSSIRREALEK
;
A
#
# COMPACT_ATOMS: atom_id res chain seq x y z
N MET A 1 11.51 -2.49 -20.52
CA MET A 1 11.38 -3.85 -19.94
C MET A 1 10.83 -4.87 -20.93
N LEU A 2 9.77 -4.61 -21.70
CA LEU A 2 9.28 -5.58 -22.70
C LEU A 2 10.26 -5.88 -23.84
N GLN A 3 11.17 -4.96 -24.15
CA GLN A 3 12.16 -5.11 -25.23
C GLN A 3 13.29 -6.11 -24.91
N ILE A 4 13.48 -6.49 -23.65
CA ILE A 4 14.50 -7.48 -23.26
C ILE A 4 13.93 -8.90 -23.17
N ILE A 5 12.62 -9.07 -23.33
CA ILE A 5 11.93 -10.37 -23.24
C ILE A 5 11.87 -10.97 -24.65
N PRO A 6 12.46 -12.16 -24.89
CA PRO A 6 12.40 -12.83 -26.19
C PRO A 6 10.98 -12.99 -26.72
N ASP A 7 10.80 -12.94 -28.04
CA ASP A 7 9.48 -12.93 -28.68
C ASP A 7 8.68 -14.23 -28.46
N ASP A 8 9.37 -15.35 -28.25
CA ASP A 8 8.81 -16.67 -27.98
C ASP A 8 8.48 -16.90 -26.50
N ILE A 9 8.75 -15.92 -25.62
CA ILE A 9 8.44 -15.99 -24.19
C ILE A 9 7.22 -15.13 -23.86
N ASP A 10 6.22 -15.79 -23.26
CA ASP A 10 5.04 -15.14 -22.71
C ASP A 10 5.24 -14.84 -21.21
N PHE A 11 5.79 -13.67 -20.92
CA PHE A 11 6.07 -13.25 -19.53
C PHE A 11 4.86 -12.57 -18.90
N ILE A 12 4.39 -13.11 -17.78
CA ILE A 12 3.25 -12.57 -17.02
C ILE A 12 3.76 -11.93 -15.74
N PHE A 13 3.67 -10.61 -15.66
CA PHE A 13 4.04 -9.85 -14.47
C PHE A 13 2.98 -9.99 -13.38
N GLY A 14 3.43 -10.19 -12.15
CA GLY A 14 2.57 -10.41 -11.00
C GLY A 14 3.11 -9.79 -9.72
N HIS A 15 2.18 -9.38 -8.85
CA HIS A 15 2.46 -8.85 -7.52
C HIS A 15 1.53 -9.54 -6.52
N PRO A 16 2.05 -10.49 -5.72
CA PRO A 16 1.30 -11.03 -4.59
C PRO A 16 1.14 -9.95 -3.51
N MET A 17 -0.09 -9.53 -3.22
CA MET A 17 -0.39 -8.59 -2.13
C MET A 17 -0.42 -9.35 -0.79
N ALA A 18 0.66 -10.08 -0.53
CA ALA A 18 0.84 -11.01 0.56
C ALA A 18 2.28 -10.83 1.09
N GLY A 19 2.42 -10.40 2.33
CA GLY A 19 3.72 -10.13 2.92
C GLY A 19 3.69 -10.14 4.44
N ARG A 20 4.85 -10.37 5.04
CA ARG A 20 5.10 -10.25 6.48
C ARG A 20 6.36 -9.42 6.69
N GLU A 21 6.49 -8.82 7.86
CA GLU A 21 7.64 -7.98 8.22
C GLU A 21 8.94 -8.80 8.42
N LYS A 22 8.83 -10.13 8.53
CA LYS A 22 9.96 -11.04 8.76
C LYS A 22 10.55 -11.55 7.44
N LYS A 23 11.87 -11.75 7.41
CA LYS A 23 12.64 -12.21 6.24
C LYS A 23 13.23 -13.61 6.50
N GLY A 24 13.36 -14.43 5.45
CA GLY A 24 14.00 -15.74 5.49
C GLY A 24 13.02 -16.91 5.36
N ILE A 25 13.50 -18.05 4.84
CA ILE A 25 12.67 -19.23 4.54
C ILE A 25 12.02 -19.82 5.81
N ASP A 26 12.67 -19.67 6.96
CA ASP A 26 12.17 -20.14 8.26
C ASP A 26 10.85 -19.46 8.67
N PHE A 27 10.54 -18.29 8.09
CA PHE A 27 9.29 -17.57 8.32
C PHE A 27 8.26 -17.75 7.19
N ALA A 28 8.56 -18.59 6.20
CA ALA A 28 7.63 -18.91 5.14
C ALA A 28 6.39 -19.63 5.71
N SER A 29 5.23 -19.27 5.20
CA SER A 29 3.96 -19.82 5.69
C SER A 29 2.93 -19.74 4.58
N GLU A 30 2.27 -20.86 4.28
CA GLU A 30 1.13 -20.92 3.36
C GLU A 30 0.00 -19.95 3.75
N GLN A 31 -0.12 -19.66 5.05
CA GLN A 31 -1.13 -18.75 5.58
C GLN A 31 -0.97 -17.32 5.04
N VAL A 32 0.20 -16.96 4.48
CA VAL A 32 0.41 -15.62 3.90
C VAL A 32 -0.48 -15.37 2.69
N PHE A 33 -0.92 -16.42 1.99
CA PHE A 33 -1.78 -16.33 0.81
C PHE A 33 -3.26 -16.22 1.17
N ASN A 34 -3.66 -16.77 2.32
CA ASN A 34 -5.06 -16.84 2.73
C ASN A 34 -5.67 -15.44 2.88
N GLY A 35 -6.72 -15.17 2.11
CA GLY A 35 -7.41 -13.88 2.15
C GLY A 35 -6.71 -12.75 1.40
N ALA A 36 -5.46 -12.96 0.95
CA ALA A 36 -4.68 -11.99 0.20
C ALA A 36 -5.19 -11.84 -1.23
N ASN A 37 -4.92 -10.67 -1.83
CA ASN A 37 -5.16 -10.43 -3.25
C ASN A 37 -3.86 -10.67 -4.04
N TYR A 38 -3.99 -10.92 -5.33
CA TYR A 38 -2.88 -10.96 -6.26
C TYR A 38 -3.17 -10.01 -7.42
N ILE A 39 -2.17 -9.28 -7.89
CA ILE A 39 -2.29 -8.41 -9.06
C ILE A 39 -1.49 -9.02 -10.21
N ILE A 40 -2.12 -9.19 -11.36
CA ILE A 40 -1.44 -9.46 -12.62
C ILE A 40 -1.43 -8.14 -13.41
N THR A 41 -0.32 -7.84 -14.10
CA THR A 41 -0.27 -6.72 -15.04
C THR A 41 -0.13 -7.19 -16.49
N PRO A 42 -1.25 -7.53 -17.17
CA PRO A 42 -1.19 -8.03 -18.54
C PRO A 42 -0.65 -6.98 -19.51
N THR A 43 -0.08 -7.48 -20.59
CA THR A 43 0.50 -6.73 -21.70
C THR A 43 -0.15 -7.20 -22.99
N GLY A 44 -0.03 -6.41 -24.06
CA GLY A 44 -0.53 -6.81 -25.39
C GLY A 44 0.15 -8.05 -25.97
N ARG A 45 1.27 -8.52 -25.40
CA ARG A 45 2.00 -9.72 -25.82
C ARG A 45 1.43 -11.01 -25.21
N ASN A 46 0.63 -10.90 -24.14
CA ASN A 46 0.25 -12.08 -23.37
C ASN A 46 -0.82 -12.93 -24.05
N ASN A 47 -0.62 -14.25 -24.07
CA ASN A 47 -1.62 -15.19 -24.52
C ASN A 47 -2.73 -15.33 -23.46
N ILE A 48 -3.99 -15.23 -23.89
CA ILE A 48 -5.13 -15.34 -23.00
C ILE A 48 -5.16 -16.67 -22.23
N LYS A 49 -4.77 -17.78 -22.85
CA LYS A 49 -4.75 -19.10 -22.21
C LYS A 49 -3.70 -19.18 -21.10
N ASN A 50 -2.56 -18.51 -21.27
CA ASN A 50 -1.51 -18.46 -20.27
C ASN A 50 -1.91 -17.56 -19.10
N LEU A 51 -2.60 -16.44 -19.37
CA LEU A 51 -3.17 -15.60 -18.33
C LEU A 51 -4.20 -16.35 -17.48
N GLU A 52 -5.07 -17.14 -18.11
CA GLU A 52 -6.06 -17.99 -17.42
C GLU A 52 -5.37 -19.10 -16.60
N LEU A 53 -4.35 -19.75 -17.16
CA LEU A 53 -3.56 -20.76 -16.44
C LEU A 53 -2.92 -20.17 -15.18
N VAL A 54 -2.25 -19.02 -15.29
CA VAL A 54 -1.60 -18.36 -14.16
C VAL A 54 -2.62 -17.88 -13.13
N GLU A 55 -3.74 -17.32 -13.58
CA GLU A 55 -4.83 -16.91 -12.67
C GLU A 55 -5.39 -18.10 -11.88
N ASN A 56 -5.66 -19.24 -12.53
CA ASN A 56 -6.13 -20.44 -11.85
C ASN A 56 -5.10 -20.98 -10.86
N LEU A 57 -3.83 -21.03 -11.25
CA LEU A 57 -2.74 -21.46 -10.36
C LEU A 57 -2.65 -20.57 -9.10
N ILE A 58 -2.77 -19.25 -9.26
CA ILE A 58 -2.73 -18.31 -8.13
C ILE A 58 -3.91 -18.55 -7.17
N LEU A 59 -5.10 -18.83 -7.70
CA LEU A 59 -6.27 -19.15 -6.88
C LEU A 59 -6.09 -20.49 -6.15
N GLU A 60 -5.51 -21.50 -6.81
CA GLU A 60 -5.19 -22.79 -6.20
C GLU A 60 -4.13 -22.70 -5.10
N ILE A 61 -3.19 -21.75 -5.20
CA ILE A 61 -2.21 -21.45 -4.13
C ILE A 61 -2.88 -20.90 -2.86
N GLY A 62 -4.11 -20.38 -2.95
CA GLY A 62 -4.90 -19.91 -1.80
C GLY A 62 -5.15 -18.41 -1.77
N PHE A 63 -4.74 -17.65 -2.80
CA PHE A 63 -5.11 -16.24 -2.92
C PHE A 63 -6.62 -16.11 -3.10
N LYS A 64 -7.23 -15.13 -2.43
CA LYS A 64 -8.68 -14.93 -2.45
C LYS A 64 -9.17 -14.39 -3.79
N ARG A 65 -8.41 -13.47 -4.39
CA ARG A 65 -8.80 -12.76 -5.62
C ARG A 65 -7.58 -12.41 -6.46
N VAL A 66 -7.73 -12.53 -7.77
CA VAL A 66 -6.79 -12.01 -8.76
C VAL A 66 -7.38 -10.75 -9.40
N LYS A 67 -6.57 -9.70 -9.53
CA LYS A 67 -6.94 -8.46 -10.22
C LYS A 67 -6.00 -8.23 -11.37
N LYS A 68 -6.54 -7.86 -12.54
CA LYS A 68 -5.78 -7.55 -13.74
C LYS A 68 -5.80 -6.03 -13.93
N LEU A 69 -4.63 -5.39 -13.92
CA LEU A 69 -4.47 -3.94 -14.07
C LEU A 69 -3.38 -3.63 -15.10
N THR A 70 -3.34 -2.43 -15.66
CA THR A 70 -2.12 -1.98 -16.36
C THR A 70 -1.01 -1.74 -15.35
N SER A 71 0.26 -1.77 -15.79
CA SER A 71 1.39 -1.45 -14.90
C SER A 71 1.29 -0.03 -14.34
N GLN A 72 0.83 0.93 -15.14
CA GLN A 72 0.62 2.31 -14.70
C GLN A 72 -0.45 2.38 -13.60
N LYS A 73 -1.57 1.64 -13.75
CA LYS A 73 -2.63 1.65 -12.75
C LYS A 73 -2.24 0.91 -11.48
N HIS A 74 -1.46 -0.15 -11.61
CA HIS A 74 -0.84 -0.83 -10.47
C HIS A 74 -0.03 0.18 -9.65
N ASP A 75 0.94 0.84 -10.27
CA ASP A 75 1.86 1.76 -9.58
C ASP A 75 1.11 2.95 -8.94
N GLU A 76 0.12 3.52 -9.63
CA GLU A 76 -0.75 4.58 -9.10
C GLU A 76 -1.50 4.12 -7.82
N ILE A 77 -2.10 2.93 -7.85
CA ILE A 77 -2.86 2.40 -6.71
C ILE A 77 -1.94 2.00 -5.56
N ILE A 78 -0.78 1.40 -5.84
CA ILE A 78 0.17 0.95 -4.82
C ILE A 78 0.81 2.14 -4.11
N ALA A 79 1.05 3.25 -4.82
CA ALA A 79 1.47 4.50 -4.21
C ALA A 79 0.53 4.91 -3.07
N PHE A 80 -0.77 4.92 -3.33
CA PHE A 80 -1.77 5.35 -2.34
C PHE A 80 -2.07 4.29 -1.27
N THR A 81 -2.23 3.02 -1.66
CA THR A 81 -2.77 1.97 -0.77
C THR A 81 -1.70 1.24 0.04
N SER A 82 -0.41 1.42 -0.31
CA SER A 82 0.70 0.75 0.37
C SER A 82 1.83 1.70 0.74
N GLN A 83 2.39 2.43 -0.23
CA GLN A 83 3.58 3.26 0.00
C GLN A 83 3.29 4.47 0.89
N LEU A 84 2.21 5.21 0.62
CA LEU A 84 1.80 6.34 1.44
C LEU A 84 1.55 5.95 2.92
N PRO A 85 0.86 4.84 3.25
CA PRO A 85 0.80 4.34 4.63
C PRO A 85 2.17 4.15 5.30
N HIS A 86 3.17 3.63 4.58
CA HIS A 86 4.52 3.47 5.13
C HIS A 86 5.21 4.83 5.33
N VAL A 87 5.04 5.77 4.41
CA VAL A 87 5.50 7.16 4.58
C VAL A 87 4.89 7.79 5.83
N MET A 88 3.57 7.64 6.01
CA MET A 88 2.86 8.17 7.17
C MET A 88 3.37 7.57 8.49
N ALA A 89 3.62 6.25 8.51
CA ALA A 89 4.13 5.57 9.70
C ALA A 89 5.52 6.08 10.11
N VAL A 90 6.43 6.24 9.13
CA VAL A 90 7.78 6.78 9.36
C VAL A 90 7.72 8.25 9.79
N ALA A 91 6.92 9.06 9.09
CA ALA A 91 6.77 10.47 9.42
C ALA A 91 6.20 10.67 10.82
N LEU A 92 5.21 9.85 11.23
CA LEU A 92 4.63 9.89 12.56
C LEU A 92 5.67 9.58 13.64
N ILE A 93 6.44 8.50 13.49
CA ILE A 93 7.51 8.13 14.42
C ILE A 93 8.56 9.23 14.53
N ASN A 94 9.03 9.74 13.38
CA ASN A 94 10.10 10.73 13.33
C ASN A 94 9.65 12.16 13.72
N SER A 95 8.34 12.41 13.79
CA SER A 95 7.78 13.68 14.27
C SER A 95 7.74 13.79 15.80
N ASP A 96 8.14 12.74 16.52
CA ASP A 96 8.22 12.78 17.97
C ASP A 96 9.35 13.70 18.47
N GLU A 97 9.14 14.33 19.62
CA GLU A 97 10.16 15.17 20.26
C GLU A 97 11.03 14.33 21.19
N GLU A 98 12.35 14.51 21.07
CA GLU A 98 13.30 13.83 21.94
C GLU A 98 13.03 14.16 23.42
N GLY A 99 12.97 13.12 24.27
CA GLY A 99 12.72 13.26 25.70
C GLY A 99 11.25 13.23 26.14
N ARG A 100 10.29 13.11 25.21
CA ARG A 100 8.85 13.04 25.53
C ARG A 100 8.41 11.76 26.26
N ASP A 101 9.22 10.69 26.20
CA ASP A 101 8.90 9.37 26.77
C ASP A 101 7.59 8.78 26.20
N THR A 102 7.30 9.09 24.93
CA THR A 102 6.07 8.73 24.20
C THR A 102 5.71 7.26 24.33
N GLY A 103 6.72 6.38 24.35
CA GLY A 103 6.56 4.93 24.49
C GLY A 103 5.76 4.49 25.72
N LYS A 104 5.72 5.28 26.81
CA LYS A 104 4.92 4.98 28.01
C LYS A 104 3.45 5.36 27.90
N PHE A 105 3.09 6.15 26.89
CA PHE A 105 1.74 6.72 26.72
C PHE A 105 1.07 6.32 25.41
N ILE A 106 1.62 5.35 24.69
CA ILE A 106 1.02 4.88 23.44
C ILE A 106 -0.27 4.09 23.70
N GLY A 107 -1.31 4.40 22.91
CA GLY A 107 -2.52 3.59 22.79
C GLY A 107 -2.58 2.82 21.47
N ASP A 108 -3.69 2.14 21.21
CA ASP A 108 -3.89 1.28 20.04
C ASP A 108 -3.74 2.06 18.73
N SER A 109 -4.25 3.29 18.64
CA SER A 109 -4.14 4.10 17.43
C SER A 109 -2.69 4.37 17.01
N TYR A 110 -1.82 4.68 17.97
CA TYR A 110 -0.39 4.90 17.67
C TYR A 110 0.26 3.57 17.28
N ARG A 111 -0.03 2.50 18.03
CA ARG A 111 0.52 1.16 17.77
C ARG A 111 0.16 0.64 16.37
N ASP A 112 -1.10 0.78 15.97
CA ASP A 112 -1.59 0.31 14.68
C ASP A 112 -1.00 1.09 13.50
N LEU A 113 -0.97 2.43 13.61
CA LEU A 113 -0.42 3.30 12.56
C LEU A 113 1.09 3.14 12.40
N THR A 114 1.82 2.82 13.48
CA THR A 114 3.28 2.74 13.46
C THR A 114 3.83 1.32 13.32
N ARG A 115 2.98 0.28 13.36
CA ARG A 115 3.41 -1.12 13.19
C ARG A 115 4.27 -1.32 11.95
N ILE A 116 3.90 -0.68 10.84
CA ILE A 116 4.57 -0.81 9.54
C ILE A 116 5.79 0.13 9.38
N ALA A 117 6.14 0.92 10.40
CA ALA A 117 7.34 1.77 10.36
C ALA A 117 8.64 0.97 10.46
N ASN A 118 8.60 -0.21 11.08
CA ASN A 118 9.74 -1.13 11.14
C ASN A 118 9.86 -1.90 9.82
N MET A 119 10.53 -1.28 8.85
CA MET A 119 10.56 -1.74 7.48
C MET A 119 11.99 -2.05 7.01
N ASN A 120 12.11 -2.89 5.98
CA ASN A 120 13.39 -3.15 5.31
C ASN A 120 13.87 -1.89 4.59
N GLU A 121 14.91 -1.24 5.10
CA GLU A 121 15.43 0.04 4.61
C GLU A 121 15.88 -0.02 3.14
N ASP A 122 16.64 -1.06 2.76
CA ASP A 122 17.08 -1.25 1.37
C ASP A 122 15.88 -1.52 0.46
N LEU A 123 15.02 -2.45 0.90
CA LEU A 123 13.63 -2.68 0.47
C LEU A 123 12.91 -1.42 -0.01
N TRP A 124 12.49 -0.66 0.98
CA TRP A 124 11.51 0.39 0.82
C TRP A 124 12.08 1.62 0.15
N SER A 125 13.38 1.88 0.29
CA SER A 125 14.04 2.94 -0.46
C SER A 125 13.97 2.71 -1.97
N GLU A 126 14.22 1.48 -2.44
CA GLU A 126 14.09 1.12 -3.86
C GLU A 126 12.63 1.20 -4.33
N LEU A 127 11.68 0.70 -3.54
CA LEU A 127 10.26 0.76 -3.88
C LEU A 127 9.75 2.20 -4.00
N PHE A 128 10.15 3.09 -3.08
CA PHE A 128 9.78 4.50 -3.12
C PHE A 128 10.38 5.19 -4.33
N LEU A 129 11.67 5.00 -4.60
CA LEU A 129 12.34 5.61 -5.75
C LEU A 129 11.84 5.05 -7.09
N GLY A 130 11.51 3.76 -7.15
CA GLY A 130 10.96 3.10 -8.33
C GLY A 130 9.56 3.59 -8.72
N ASN A 131 8.80 4.12 -7.76
CA ASN A 131 7.45 4.67 -7.96
C ASN A 131 7.33 6.16 -7.58
N ARG A 132 8.45 6.89 -7.65
CA ARG A 132 8.61 8.23 -7.08
C ARG A 132 7.51 9.20 -7.47
N ASP A 133 7.21 9.30 -8.76
CA ASP A 133 6.32 10.36 -9.26
C ASP A 133 4.86 10.13 -8.80
N ASN A 134 4.41 8.87 -8.74
CA ASN A 134 3.10 8.55 -8.15
C ASN A 134 3.11 8.76 -6.63
N LEU A 135 4.19 8.37 -5.95
CA LEU A 135 4.32 8.52 -4.50
C LEU A 135 4.30 9.99 -4.07
N LEU A 136 5.06 10.86 -4.75
CA LEU A 136 5.06 12.31 -4.49
C LEU A 136 3.66 12.90 -4.67
N LYS A 137 2.97 12.55 -5.76
CA LYS A 137 1.60 13.02 -6.01
C LYS A 137 0.62 12.65 -4.89
N VAL A 138 0.70 11.42 -4.35
CA VAL A 138 -0.19 11.02 -3.25
C VAL A 138 0.22 11.61 -1.91
N ILE A 139 1.51 11.89 -1.70
CA ILE A 139 2.00 12.64 -0.53
C ILE A 139 1.45 14.06 -0.55
N GLU A 140 1.58 14.80 -1.66
CA GLU A 140 1.06 16.18 -1.79
C GLU A 140 -0.45 16.26 -1.52
N ASN A 141 -1.21 15.29 -2.02
CA ASN A 141 -2.64 15.19 -1.75
C ASN A 141 -2.91 14.94 -0.25
N PHE A 142 -2.13 14.06 0.39
CA PHE A 142 -2.26 13.78 1.82
C PHE A 142 -1.90 15.01 2.68
N GLU A 143 -0.82 15.72 2.36
CA GLU A 143 -0.42 16.96 3.02
C GLU A 143 -1.53 18.02 2.93
N SER A 144 -2.18 18.13 1.76
CA SER A 144 -3.32 19.03 1.57
C SER A 144 -4.49 18.69 2.51
N GLU A 145 -4.81 17.40 2.66
CA GLU A 145 -5.87 16.93 3.56
C GLU A 145 -5.51 17.18 5.04
N VAL A 146 -4.24 17.00 5.44
CA VAL A 146 -3.75 17.35 6.78
C VAL A 146 -3.85 18.87 7.03
N ASN A 147 -3.49 19.69 6.03
CA ASN A 147 -3.58 21.14 6.13
C ASN A 147 -5.03 21.61 6.32
N LEU A 148 -6.01 20.99 5.66
CA LEU A 148 -7.43 21.32 5.85
C LEU A 148 -7.90 21.08 7.29
N VAL A 149 -7.45 19.99 7.93
CA VAL A 149 -7.74 19.71 9.34
C VAL A 149 -7.02 20.71 10.25
N LYS A 150 -5.74 20.98 9.98
CA LYS A 150 -4.93 21.96 10.72
C LYS A 150 -5.55 23.36 10.68
N GLU A 151 -6.01 23.81 9.52
CA GLU A 151 -6.70 25.10 9.36
C GLU A 151 -8.02 25.15 10.13
N ALA A 152 -8.81 24.08 10.11
CA ALA A 152 -10.05 24.02 10.88
C ALA A 152 -9.77 24.13 12.39
N ILE A 153 -8.72 23.48 12.88
CA ILE A 153 -8.25 23.60 14.28
C ILE A 153 -7.79 25.03 14.57
N PHE A 154 -6.95 25.61 13.72
CA PHE A 154 -6.43 26.97 13.89
C PHE A 154 -7.56 28.01 14.01
N ASN A 155 -8.62 27.84 13.23
CA ASN A 155 -9.78 28.73 13.23
C ASN A 155 -10.85 28.38 14.29
N ASN A 156 -10.61 27.37 15.15
CA ASN A 156 -11.62 26.81 16.08
C ASN A 156 -12.95 26.41 15.39
N ASP A 157 -12.89 25.98 14.13
CA ASP A 157 -14.06 25.64 13.33
C ASP A 157 -14.51 24.19 13.57
N LYS A 158 -15.28 24.01 14.65
CA LYS A 158 -15.86 22.72 15.03
C LYS A 158 -16.75 22.14 13.93
N ASN A 159 -17.49 22.96 13.19
CA ASN A 159 -18.44 22.47 12.19
C ASN A 159 -17.70 21.87 10.99
N LYS A 160 -16.65 22.54 10.52
CA LYS A 160 -15.78 22.02 9.46
C LYS A 160 -15.11 20.70 9.85
N LEU A 161 -14.66 20.56 11.10
CA LEU A 161 -14.12 19.30 11.61
C LEU A 161 -15.16 18.17 11.58
N ILE A 162 -16.39 18.43 12.05
CA ILE A 162 -17.47 17.43 12.03
C ILE A 162 -17.79 16.98 10.61
N GLU A 163 -17.85 17.91 9.66
CA GLU A 163 -18.06 17.60 8.24
C GLU A 163 -16.94 16.70 7.70
N TYR A 164 -15.69 17.05 7.99
CA TYR A 164 -14.52 16.28 7.56
C TYR A 164 -14.53 14.85 8.11
N PHE A 165 -14.85 14.70 9.39
CA PHE A 165 -14.92 13.39 10.04
C PHE A 165 -16.04 12.53 9.47
N LYS A 166 -17.22 13.11 9.22
CA LYS A 166 -18.32 12.40 8.55
C LYS A 166 -17.91 11.92 7.15
N LYS A 167 -17.26 12.78 6.37
CA LYS A 167 -16.74 12.44 5.04
C LYS A 167 -15.77 11.25 5.13
N SER A 168 -14.84 11.24 6.08
CA SER A 168 -13.91 10.11 6.27
C SER A 168 -14.61 8.84 6.72
N SER A 169 -15.56 8.91 7.65
CA SER A 169 -16.30 7.74 8.14
C SER A 169 -17.08 7.06 7.03
N ILE A 170 -17.83 7.84 6.23
CA ILE A 170 -18.59 7.33 5.07
C ILE A 170 -17.66 6.60 4.09
N ARG A 171 -16.51 7.20 3.78
CA ARG A 171 -15.53 6.58 2.87
C ARG A 171 -14.94 5.29 3.45
N ARG A 172 -14.68 5.24 4.76
CA ARG A 172 -14.13 4.07 5.44
C ARG A 172 -15.11 2.90 5.49
N GLU A 173 -16.37 3.16 5.83
CA GLU A 173 -17.44 2.16 5.89
C GLU A 173 -17.70 1.52 4.51
N ALA A 174 -17.50 2.27 3.43
CA ALA A 174 -17.62 1.76 2.07
C ALA A 174 -16.51 0.75 1.69
N LEU A 175 -15.38 0.72 2.39
CA LEU A 175 -14.28 -0.23 2.12
C LEU A 175 -14.54 -1.65 2.63
N GLU A 176 -15.51 -1.83 3.54
CA GLU A 176 -15.80 -3.13 4.19
C GLU A 176 -16.85 -3.95 3.44
N LYS A 177 -17.29 -3.48 2.27
CA LYS A 177 -18.20 -4.16 1.34
C LYS A 177 -17.41 -4.73 0.16
#